data_AF-A0A8T7K749-F1
#
_entry.id   AF-A0A8T7K749-F1
#
_cell.length_a   1.000
_cell.length_b   1.000
_cell.length_c   1.000
_cell.angle_alpha   90.00
_cell.angle_beta   90.00
_cell.angle_gamma   90.00
#
_symmetry.space_group_name_H-M   'P 1'
#
loop_
_entity.id
_entity.type
_entity.pdbx_description
1 polymer ?
#
loop_
_entity_poly.entity_id
_entity_poly.type
_entity_poly.pdbx_seq_one_letter_code
_entity_poly.pdbx_strand_id
1 'polypeptide(L)'
;MGEEQNAPLRIVATKDGVRVREAPVNGKPIGQANTDDILEVLEDAGAARAKIGTEGQWIQVRTPEGTTGYVAGQLMKLYGESAAPAAPPKTEPVREAPPAAPAISSDLLRVQPTSALNLREAGSTAAAILDRLSGYDILEVLETASTAQAKIGQKDQWLRVRKADGTEGFVVAQYVRAFSGAALVYPLGARNLTGMNLDRTHALGRPAPDLLKGIGWIRVKFNVSLDDSRAPDDPRRYGNTDIDAAFNRTKAFIEPYVRAGMKVCMVFTHQLFGEGAGYDWNAMGGRWDEFIPKYADFARRAAQKWLNTGLVHVYQVWNEQDTELGKGRAAVPIGARDYANMLAQTIRAIRSVDRTTPIITGGHTRGPGQGSDYARATIAALPGDVRPDGIASHPYGRGVRGNAYSNFGALQEELDAYLAALPGKALWFTEWGALGFQYNDSVCGAIADYAAGFMNIIKNQYVGKVAAAMWYAWADSMDDGYGLVDRSGKPRDPLYSRFLKF
;
A
#
# COMPACT_ATOMS: atom_id res chain seq x y z
N MET A 1 60.79 6.83 7.27
CA MET A 1 59.83 7.40 8.23
C MET A 1 58.91 8.31 7.45
N GLY A 2 57.69 7.85 7.19
CA GLY A 2 56.63 8.56 6.48
C GLY A 2 55.34 7.80 6.79
N GLU A 3 54.49 8.44 7.57
CA GLU A 3 53.32 7.90 8.28
C GLU A 3 52.32 7.22 7.33
N GLU A 4 52.08 5.92 7.52
CA GLU A 4 50.84 5.30 7.06
C GLU A 4 49.74 5.78 8.03
N GLN A 5 49.17 6.94 7.72
CA GLN A 5 48.10 7.54 8.52
C GLN A 5 46.92 6.57 8.55
N ASN A 6 46.65 6.06 9.75
CA ASN A 6 45.58 5.13 10.08
C ASN A 6 44.23 5.75 9.65
N ALA A 7 43.68 5.31 8.52
CA ALA A 7 42.40 5.82 8.03
C ALA A 7 41.29 5.55 9.07
N PRO A 8 40.40 6.51 9.36
CA PRO A 8 39.40 6.34 10.40
C PRO A 8 38.44 5.20 10.03
N LEU A 9 38.11 4.36 11.00
CA LEU A 9 37.13 3.28 10.83
C LEU A 9 35.79 3.87 10.40
N ARG A 10 35.17 3.29 9.38
CA ARG A 10 33.87 3.73 8.87
C ARG A 10 32.82 2.67 9.10
N ILE A 11 31.64 3.11 9.52
CA ILE A 11 30.49 2.25 9.76
C ILE A 11 29.25 2.85 9.09
N VAL A 12 28.27 2.00 8.81
CA VAL A 12 26.95 2.41 8.30
C VAL A 12 25.86 1.80 9.16
N ALA A 13 24.69 2.44 9.19
CA ALA A 13 23.54 1.88 9.87
C ALA A 13 23.01 0.62 9.17
N THR A 14 22.40 -0.29 9.94
CA THR A 14 21.72 -1.48 9.40
C THR A 14 20.29 -1.20 8.95
N LYS A 15 19.74 -0.02 9.27
CA LYS A 15 18.43 0.49 8.85
C LYS A 15 18.42 2.03 8.88
N ASP A 16 17.45 2.64 8.23
CA ASP A 16 17.31 4.10 8.23
C ASP A 16 16.78 4.63 9.56
N GLY A 17 17.08 5.90 9.86
CA GLY A 17 16.59 6.61 11.04
C GLY A 17 17.21 6.18 12.37
N VAL A 18 18.44 5.64 12.39
CA VAL A 18 19.15 5.35 13.64
C VAL A 18 19.51 6.67 14.33
N ARG A 19 19.06 6.86 15.56
CA ARG A 19 19.29 8.13 16.29
C ARG A 19 20.77 8.32 16.62
N VAL A 20 21.30 9.49 16.29
CA VAL A 20 22.57 10.02 16.80
C VAL A 20 22.26 10.82 18.06
N ARG A 21 22.92 10.53 19.18
CA ARG A 21 22.63 11.15 20.50
C ARG A 21 23.81 11.94 21.05
N GLU A 22 23.52 12.94 21.88
CA GLU A 22 24.56 13.73 22.57
C GLU A 22 25.36 12.90 23.60
N ALA A 23 24.76 11.84 24.15
CA ALA A 23 25.38 10.93 25.11
C ALA A 23 24.81 9.49 24.95
N PRO A 24 25.58 8.44 25.30
CA PRO A 24 25.09 7.06 25.33
C PRO A 24 23.86 6.87 26.20
N VAL A 25 22.95 5.99 25.79
CA VAL A 25 21.74 5.54 26.53
C VAL A 25 20.69 6.65 26.73
N ASN A 26 21.02 7.72 27.46
CA ASN A 26 20.08 8.74 27.93
C ASN A 26 20.22 10.12 27.24
N GLY A 27 21.15 10.28 26.30
CA GLY A 27 21.33 11.55 25.59
C GLY A 27 20.16 11.89 24.67
N LYS A 28 19.83 13.17 24.54
CA LYS A 28 18.84 13.64 23.58
C LYS A 28 19.26 13.31 22.14
N PRO A 29 18.33 12.96 21.24
CA PRO A 29 18.62 12.82 19.81
C PRO A 29 19.03 14.18 19.22
N ILE A 30 20.19 14.21 18.57
CA ILE A 30 20.78 15.39 17.92
C ILE A 30 20.94 15.21 16.41
N GLY A 31 20.64 14.01 15.90
CA GLY A 31 20.68 13.69 14.48
C GLY A 31 20.14 12.29 14.21
N GLN A 32 20.18 11.89 12.95
CA GLN A 32 19.85 10.53 12.50
C GLN A 32 20.92 10.06 11.51
N ALA A 33 21.17 8.76 11.50
CA ALA A 33 22.02 8.07 10.55
C ALA A 33 21.17 7.06 9.77
N ASN A 34 21.33 7.07 8.45
CA ASN A 34 20.66 6.20 7.50
C ASN A 34 21.62 5.16 6.93
N THR A 35 21.09 4.22 6.13
CA THR A 35 21.88 3.12 5.56
C THR A 35 22.91 3.57 4.52
N ASP A 36 22.76 4.76 3.95
CA ASP A 36 23.66 5.42 3.01
C ASP A 36 24.63 6.42 3.68
N ASP A 37 24.42 6.77 4.95
CA ASP A 37 25.31 7.65 5.72
C ASP A 37 26.57 6.91 6.17
N ILE A 38 27.71 7.26 5.59
CA ILE A 38 29.01 6.73 5.98
C ILE A 38 29.50 7.49 7.20
N LEU A 39 29.38 6.87 8.38
CA LEU A 39 29.78 7.47 9.64
C LEU A 39 31.26 7.23 9.90
N GLU A 40 31.97 8.30 10.28
CA GLU A 40 33.34 8.22 10.76
C GLU A 40 33.34 7.87 12.24
N VAL A 41 34.04 6.81 12.64
CA VAL A 41 34.21 6.44 14.05
C VAL A 41 35.27 7.32 14.69
N LEU A 42 34.93 7.94 15.82
CA LEU A 42 35.78 8.89 16.55
C LEU A 42 36.47 8.29 17.78
N GLU A 43 36.30 7.00 18.03
CA GLU A 43 36.98 6.25 19.08
C GLU A 43 37.99 5.24 18.49
N ASP A 44 38.76 4.57 19.36
CA ASP A 44 39.71 3.55 18.92
C ASP A 44 39.04 2.47 18.04
N ALA A 45 39.66 2.16 16.90
CA ALA A 45 39.08 1.27 15.90
C ALA A 45 38.90 -0.18 16.41
N GLY A 46 39.80 -0.66 17.28
CA GLY A 46 39.69 -1.98 17.90
C GLY A 46 38.53 -2.04 18.88
N ALA A 47 38.42 -1.03 19.75
CA ALA A 47 37.32 -0.89 20.70
C ALA A 47 35.96 -0.74 19.99
N ALA A 48 35.89 0.05 18.91
CA ALA A 48 34.68 0.22 18.12
C ALA A 48 34.24 -1.08 17.46
N ARG A 49 35.16 -1.85 16.85
CA ARG A 49 34.85 -3.16 16.23
C ARG A 49 34.20 -4.13 17.21
N ALA A 50 34.62 -4.13 18.47
CA ALA A 50 34.02 -4.98 19.51
C ALA A 50 32.59 -4.56 19.91
N LYS A 51 32.17 -3.33 19.57
CA LYS A 51 30.83 -2.79 19.86
C LYS A 51 29.85 -2.91 18.69
N ILE A 52 30.35 -3.02 17.45
CA ILE A 52 29.53 -3.17 16.25
C ILE A 52 28.72 -4.47 16.36
N GLY A 53 27.41 -4.40 16.13
CA GLY A 53 26.49 -5.53 16.27
C GLY A 53 26.17 -5.96 17.70
N THR A 54 26.71 -5.28 18.73
CA THR A 54 26.52 -5.67 20.14
C THR A 54 25.48 -4.82 20.86
N GLU A 55 24.54 -5.47 21.54
CA GLU A 55 23.47 -4.82 22.31
C GLU A 55 24.01 -4.03 23.51
N GLY A 56 23.40 -2.87 23.77
CA GLY A 56 23.78 -1.99 24.88
C GLY A 56 25.07 -1.18 24.69
N GLN A 57 25.87 -1.47 23.67
CA GLN A 57 27.10 -0.72 23.38
C GLN A 57 26.84 0.50 22.49
N TRP A 58 27.64 1.55 22.68
CA TRP A 58 27.54 2.82 21.94
C TRP A 58 28.89 3.21 21.35
N ILE A 59 28.84 3.68 20.10
CA ILE A 59 30.00 4.06 19.32
C ILE A 59 29.94 5.56 19.07
N GLN A 60 31.03 6.27 19.35
CA GLN A 60 31.13 7.69 19.05
C GLN A 60 31.47 7.89 17.57
N VAL A 61 30.68 8.73 16.89
CA VAL A 61 30.74 8.92 15.44
C VAL A 61 30.59 10.37 15.02
N ARG A 62 31.01 10.66 13.78
CA ARG A 62 30.69 11.87 13.02
C ARG A 62 29.88 11.51 11.78
N THR A 63 28.73 12.17 11.57
CA THR A 63 27.92 12.00 10.35
C THR A 63 28.54 12.75 9.16
N PRO A 64 28.14 12.45 7.90
CA PRO A 64 28.60 13.18 6.72
C PRO A 64 28.32 14.70 6.78
N GLU A 65 27.25 15.10 7.47
CA GLU A 65 26.85 16.50 7.70
C GLU A 65 27.66 17.17 8.83
N GLY A 66 28.60 16.45 9.44
CA GLY A 66 29.50 16.96 10.48
C GLY A 66 28.99 16.84 11.92
N THR A 67 27.83 16.22 12.14
CA THR A 67 27.27 16.05 13.49
C THR A 67 28.06 15.00 14.27
N THR A 68 28.61 15.37 15.43
CA THR A 68 29.30 14.43 16.33
C THR A 68 28.38 13.96 17.45
N GLY A 69 28.25 12.64 17.63
CA GLY A 69 27.42 12.05 18.67
C GLY A 69 27.64 10.54 18.82
N TYR A 70 26.70 9.86 19.46
CA TYR A 70 26.75 8.43 19.74
C TYR A 70 25.63 7.66 19.03
N VAL A 71 25.99 6.52 18.44
CA VAL A 71 25.05 5.57 17.81
C VAL A 71 25.10 4.22 18.53
N ALA A 72 23.99 3.48 18.51
CA ALA A 72 23.91 2.16 19.14
C ALA A 72 24.64 1.12 18.28
N GLY A 73 25.64 0.44 18.86
CA GLY A 73 26.53 -0.50 18.18
C GLY A 73 25.79 -1.65 17.50
N GLN A 74 24.76 -2.21 18.15
CA GLN A 74 23.86 -3.24 17.59
C GLN A 74 23.17 -2.87 16.27
N LEU A 75 23.10 -1.57 15.93
CA LEU A 75 22.48 -1.07 14.71
C LEU A 75 23.50 -0.69 13.63
N MET A 76 24.79 -0.98 13.84
CA MET A 76 25.88 -0.60 12.94
C MET A 76 26.52 -1.83 12.29
N LYS A 77 27.13 -1.63 11.13
CA LYS A 77 28.01 -2.59 10.43
C LYS A 77 29.21 -1.88 9.82
N LEU A 78 30.28 -2.61 9.54
CA LEU A 78 31.46 -2.06 8.87
C LEU A 78 31.14 -1.59 7.45
N TYR A 79 31.60 -0.40 7.10
CA TYR A 79 31.52 0.11 5.75
C TYR A 79 32.60 -0.54 4.89
N GLY A 80 32.22 -1.19 3.79
CA GLY A 80 33.16 -1.79 2.83
C GLY A 80 33.47 -3.28 3.01
N GLU A 81 32.87 -3.97 3.98
CA GLU A 81 32.95 -5.45 4.02
C GLU A 81 31.99 -6.06 2.99
N SER A 82 32.58 -6.57 1.89
CA SER A 82 31.95 -7.46 0.93
C SER A 82 31.96 -8.89 1.47
N ALA A 83 30.83 -9.59 1.42
CA ALA A 83 30.74 -10.98 1.85
C ALA A 83 31.66 -11.88 0.99
N ALA A 84 32.68 -12.48 1.60
CA ALA A 84 33.57 -13.43 0.94
C ALA A 84 32.85 -14.76 0.60
N PRO A 85 33.20 -15.43 -0.51
CA PRO A 85 32.49 -16.61 -1.01
C PRO A 85 32.93 -17.91 -0.32
N ALA A 86 31.96 -18.79 -0.01
CA ALA A 86 32.20 -20.11 0.58
C ALA A 86 32.62 -21.16 -0.47
N ALA A 87 33.60 -22.00 -0.11
CA ALA A 87 34.14 -23.13 -0.88
C ALA A 87 33.20 -24.38 -0.85
N PRO A 88 33.33 -25.36 -1.78
CA PRO A 88 32.33 -26.40 -2.02
C PRO A 88 32.36 -27.58 -1.01
N PRO A 89 31.25 -28.36 -0.87
CA PRO A 89 31.06 -29.30 0.24
C PRO A 89 31.54 -30.74 -0.03
N LYS A 90 31.92 -31.46 1.03
CA LYS A 90 32.07 -32.93 1.08
C LYS A 90 30.84 -33.59 1.74
N THR A 91 30.55 -34.81 1.30
CA THR A 91 29.28 -35.58 1.31
C THR A 91 28.90 -36.37 2.60
N GLU A 92 27.61 -36.24 2.99
CA GLU A 92 26.59 -37.18 3.58
C GLU A 92 26.79 -37.95 4.92
N PRO A 93 25.73 -38.35 5.69
CA PRO A 93 24.31 -38.58 5.30
C PRO A 93 23.18 -37.98 6.21
N VAL A 94 21.94 -38.16 5.73
CA VAL A 94 20.63 -37.55 6.04
C VAL A 94 19.98 -37.95 7.39
N ARG A 95 19.45 -36.98 8.18
CA ARG A 95 18.01 -36.90 8.60
C ARG A 95 17.62 -35.59 9.33
N GLU A 96 16.40 -35.14 9.02
CA GLU A 96 15.54 -34.11 9.64
C GLU A 96 15.80 -32.61 9.35
N ALA A 97 14.93 -32.01 8.52
CA ALA A 97 14.55 -30.59 8.62
C ALA A 97 13.60 -30.42 9.83
N PRO A 98 13.50 -29.27 10.55
CA PRO A 98 13.51 -27.86 10.09
C PRO A 98 14.16 -26.89 11.15
N PRO A 99 13.93 -25.55 11.24
CA PRO A 99 13.12 -24.65 10.41
C PRO A 99 13.76 -23.31 9.96
N ALA A 100 13.02 -22.72 9.02
CA ALA A 100 12.87 -21.33 8.60
C ALA A 100 13.74 -20.20 9.20
N ALA A 101 14.09 -19.29 8.30
CA ALA A 101 14.64 -17.96 8.50
C ALA A 101 14.04 -17.20 9.70
N PRO A 102 14.83 -16.36 10.39
CA PRO A 102 14.41 -15.73 11.64
C PRO A 102 13.20 -14.84 11.43
N ALA A 103 12.16 -15.17 12.18
CA ALA A 103 10.98 -14.34 12.38
C ALA A 103 11.38 -12.97 12.93
N ILE A 104 10.60 -11.94 12.56
CA ILE A 104 10.55 -10.68 13.29
C ILE A 104 10.26 -11.01 14.76
N SER A 105 11.08 -10.49 15.68
CA SER A 105 10.92 -10.69 17.13
C SER A 105 9.46 -10.49 17.55
N SER A 106 8.88 -11.55 18.12
CA SER A 106 7.46 -11.78 18.36
C SER A 106 7.09 -11.65 19.85
N ASP A 107 7.51 -10.58 20.52
CA ASP A 107 7.33 -10.49 21.99
C ASP A 107 6.13 -9.65 22.45
N LEU A 108 5.40 -9.00 21.53
CA LEU A 108 4.15 -8.32 21.88
C LEU A 108 2.96 -9.23 21.63
N LEU A 109 2.34 -9.72 22.71
CA LEU A 109 1.07 -10.43 22.65
C LEU A 109 0.00 -9.48 22.09
N ARG A 110 -0.77 -9.98 21.12
CA ARG A 110 -1.90 -9.27 20.54
C ARG A 110 -3.17 -10.08 20.72
N VAL A 111 -4.29 -9.37 20.81
CA VAL A 111 -5.61 -9.98 20.89
C VAL A 111 -6.55 -9.38 19.85
N GLN A 112 -7.54 -10.16 19.47
CA GLN A 112 -8.59 -9.76 18.53
C GLN A 112 -9.95 -10.07 19.17
N PRO A 113 -10.95 -9.16 19.09
CA PRO A 113 -12.29 -9.45 19.57
C PRO A 113 -12.93 -10.65 18.83
N THR A 114 -13.73 -11.44 19.55
CA THR A 114 -14.53 -12.54 18.97
C THR A 114 -15.92 -12.09 18.52
N SER A 115 -16.32 -10.88 18.90
CA SER A 115 -17.59 -10.22 18.56
C SER A 115 -17.43 -8.69 18.67
N ALA A 116 -18.49 -7.94 18.39
CA ALA A 116 -18.51 -6.51 18.72
C ALA A 116 -18.24 -6.32 20.23
N LEU A 117 -17.34 -5.41 20.57
CA LEU A 117 -16.77 -5.27 21.90
C LEU A 117 -16.50 -3.80 22.22
N ASN A 118 -16.80 -3.32 23.42
CA ASN A 118 -16.48 -1.95 23.80
C ASN A 118 -15.03 -1.86 24.29
N LEU A 119 -14.28 -0.87 23.79
CA LEU A 119 -13.06 -0.38 24.42
C LEU A 119 -13.47 0.62 25.50
N ARG A 120 -13.00 0.43 26.73
CA ARG A 120 -13.39 1.25 27.88
C ARG A 120 -12.20 1.93 28.54
N GLU A 121 -12.47 3.03 29.22
CA GLU A 121 -11.46 3.81 29.94
C GLU A 121 -10.84 3.02 31.12
N ALA A 122 -11.61 2.14 31.75
CA ALA A 122 -11.16 1.26 32.82
C ALA A 122 -11.74 -0.15 32.67
N GLY A 123 -11.15 -1.11 33.39
CA GLY A 123 -11.58 -2.52 33.43
C GLY A 123 -12.91 -2.73 34.17
N SER A 124 -13.98 -2.08 33.73
CA SER A 124 -15.31 -2.15 34.33
C SER A 124 -16.40 -1.85 33.30
N THR A 125 -17.54 -2.53 33.38
CA THR A 125 -18.71 -2.25 32.52
C THR A 125 -19.36 -0.89 32.81
N ALA A 126 -19.08 -0.28 33.96
CA ALA A 126 -19.53 1.06 34.32
C ALA A 126 -18.65 2.18 33.74
N ALA A 127 -17.43 1.86 33.26
CA ALA A 127 -16.50 2.84 32.72
C ALA A 127 -16.96 3.40 31.36
N ALA A 128 -16.54 4.62 31.02
CA ALA A 128 -16.87 5.25 29.75
C ALA A 128 -16.44 4.39 28.56
N ILE A 129 -17.27 4.36 27.51
CA ILE A 129 -16.94 3.69 26.24
C ILE A 129 -16.11 4.66 25.42
N LEU A 130 -14.85 4.31 25.18
CA LEU A 130 -13.93 5.07 24.34
C LEU A 130 -14.15 4.79 22.85
N ASP A 131 -14.42 3.52 22.51
CA ASP A 131 -14.70 3.10 21.15
C ASP A 131 -15.49 1.78 21.13
N ARG A 132 -16.04 1.44 19.96
CA ARG A 132 -16.69 0.16 19.70
C ARG A 132 -15.84 -0.64 18.72
N LEU A 133 -15.18 -1.64 19.26
CA LEU A 133 -14.34 -2.58 18.54
C LEU A 133 -15.18 -3.65 17.88
N SER A 134 -14.59 -4.25 16.85
CA SER A 134 -15.11 -5.35 16.07
C SER A 134 -14.11 -6.50 16.09
N GLY A 135 -14.49 -7.64 15.52
CA GLY A 135 -13.56 -8.75 15.34
C GLY A 135 -12.38 -8.48 14.41
N TYR A 136 -12.18 -7.23 13.96
CA TYR A 136 -11.11 -6.82 13.04
C TYR A 136 -10.03 -5.98 13.73
N ASP A 137 -10.31 -5.47 14.93
CA ASP A 137 -9.35 -4.72 15.73
C ASP A 137 -8.26 -5.67 16.25
N ILE A 138 -7.01 -5.39 15.88
CA ILE A 138 -5.85 -6.05 16.46
C ILE A 138 -5.30 -5.12 17.54
N LEU A 139 -5.34 -5.62 18.76
CA LEU A 139 -5.03 -4.86 19.95
C LEU A 139 -3.70 -5.34 20.50
N GLU A 140 -2.74 -4.42 20.61
CA GLU A 140 -1.50 -4.67 21.36
C GLU A 140 -1.86 -4.80 22.84
N VAL A 141 -1.47 -5.91 23.47
CA VAL A 141 -1.67 -6.07 24.91
C VAL A 141 -0.55 -5.34 25.65
N LEU A 142 -0.94 -4.46 26.58
CA LEU A 142 -0.01 -3.63 27.35
C LEU A 142 0.40 -4.26 28.70
N GLU A 143 0.05 -5.54 28.88
CA GLU A 143 0.40 -6.35 30.04
C GLU A 143 1.46 -7.40 29.63
N THR A 144 2.10 -8.04 30.61
CA THR A 144 3.02 -9.14 30.30
C THR A 144 2.27 -10.28 29.61
N ALA A 145 2.92 -10.91 28.62
CA ALA A 145 2.30 -11.96 27.80
C ALA A 145 1.74 -13.10 28.67
N SER A 146 2.44 -13.51 29.73
CA SER A 146 2.00 -14.54 30.67
C SER A 146 0.70 -14.17 31.41
N THR A 147 0.61 -12.95 31.94
CA THR A 147 -0.57 -12.45 32.67
C THR A 147 -1.77 -12.34 31.74
N ALA A 148 -1.55 -11.80 30.54
CA ALA A 148 -2.59 -11.65 29.56
C ALA A 148 -3.10 -12.99 29.03
N GLN A 149 -2.21 -13.95 28.75
CA GLN A 149 -2.59 -15.28 28.28
C GLN A 149 -3.50 -16.01 29.28
N ALA A 150 -3.27 -15.84 30.58
CA ALA A 150 -4.13 -16.40 31.63
C ALA A 150 -5.53 -15.78 31.67
N LYS A 151 -5.70 -14.55 31.17
CA LYS A 151 -6.97 -13.82 31.15
C LYS A 151 -7.78 -14.01 29.87
N ILE A 152 -7.12 -14.24 28.73
CA ILE A 152 -7.78 -14.39 27.42
C ILE A 152 -8.88 -15.46 27.49
N GLY A 153 -10.09 -15.12 27.04
CA GLY A 153 -11.26 -15.99 27.08
C GLY A 153 -11.91 -16.15 28.46
N GLN A 154 -11.35 -15.59 29.54
CA GLN A 154 -11.88 -15.74 30.89
C GLN A 154 -12.98 -14.71 31.21
N LYS A 155 -14.04 -15.19 31.86
CA LYS A 155 -15.14 -14.36 32.35
C LYS A 155 -14.67 -13.38 33.43
N ASP A 156 -15.25 -12.18 33.43
CA ASP A 156 -15.00 -11.10 34.42
C ASP A 156 -13.54 -10.62 34.51
N GLN A 157 -12.68 -11.00 33.55
CA GLN A 157 -11.32 -10.50 33.42
C GLN A 157 -11.23 -9.37 32.39
N TRP A 158 -10.25 -8.50 32.55
CA TRP A 158 -10.00 -7.36 31.66
C TRP A 158 -8.54 -7.33 31.21
N LEU A 159 -8.34 -6.93 29.96
CA LEU A 159 -7.03 -6.72 29.36
C LEU A 159 -6.84 -5.24 29.04
N ARG A 160 -5.71 -4.68 29.48
CA ARG A 160 -5.26 -3.36 29.01
C ARG A 160 -4.63 -3.49 27.63
N VAL A 161 -5.09 -2.68 26.71
CA VAL A 161 -4.75 -2.78 25.30
C VAL A 161 -4.50 -1.42 24.65
N ARG A 162 -3.79 -1.43 23.52
CA ARG A 162 -3.59 -0.29 22.63
C ARG A 162 -4.02 -0.62 21.20
N LYS A 163 -4.75 0.30 20.57
CA LYS A 163 -5.10 0.25 19.15
C LYS A 163 -3.93 0.72 18.27
N ALA A 164 -4.00 0.41 16.98
CA ALA A 164 -3.03 0.88 15.99
C ALA A 164 -2.92 2.42 15.89
N ASP A 165 -4.00 3.15 16.19
CA ASP A 165 -4.02 4.62 16.22
C ASP A 165 -3.43 5.23 17.52
N GLY A 166 -2.94 4.39 18.44
CA GLY A 166 -2.36 4.79 19.72
C GLY A 166 -3.37 4.89 20.87
N THR A 167 -4.67 4.74 20.63
CA THR A 167 -5.69 4.79 21.69
C THR A 167 -5.51 3.62 22.66
N GLU A 168 -5.37 3.91 23.95
CA GLU A 168 -5.30 2.90 25.02
C GLU A 168 -6.64 2.75 25.73
N GLY A 169 -6.93 1.54 26.21
CA GLY A 169 -8.11 1.26 27.02
C GLY A 169 -8.15 -0.17 27.51
N PHE A 170 -9.33 -0.61 27.93
CA PHE A 170 -9.58 -1.94 28.47
C PHE A 170 -10.69 -2.65 27.71
N VAL A 171 -10.50 -3.95 27.50
CA VAL A 171 -11.49 -4.85 26.88
C VAL A 171 -11.77 -6.02 27.82
N VAL A 172 -13.01 -6.52 27.83
CA VAL A 172 -13.33 -7.72 28.61
C VAL A 172 -12.72 -8.95 27.92
N ALA A 173 -11.94 -9.71 28.68
CA ALA A 173 -11.07 -10.75 28.15
C ALA A 173 -11.86 -11.95 27.60
N GLN A 174 -13.08 -12.18 28.09
CA GLN A 174 -13.99 -13.23 27.62
C GLN A 174 -14.36 -13.14 26.14
N TYR A 175 -14.25 -11.94 25.54
CA TYR A 175 -14.64 -11.69 24.15
C TYR A 175 -13.43 -11.36 23.27
N VAL A 176 -12.23 -11.81 23.65
CA VAL A 176 -11.05 -11.72 22.79
C VAL A 176 -10.34 -13.06 22.70
N ARG A 177 -9.62 -13.26 21.60
CA ARG A 177 -8.72 -14.39 21.38
C ARG A 177 -7.30 -13.90 21.12
N ALA A 178 -6.31 -14.73 21.41
CA ALA A 178 -4.94 -14.46 21.00
C ALA A 178 -4.86 -14.31 19.47
N PHE A 179 -4.14 -13.29 19.02
CA PHE A 179 -3.88 -13.05 17.59
C PHE A 179 -2.43 -13.43 17.28
N SER A 180 -2.27 -14.52 16.54
CA SER A 180 -0.97 -15.03 16.09
C SER A 180 -0.61 -14.61 14.66
N GLY A 181 -1.43 -13.79 14.01
CA GLY A 181 -1.14 -13.25 12.70
C GLY A 181 0.03 -12.24 12.73
N ALA A 182 0.75 -12.13 11.62
CA ALA A 182 1.75 -11.07 11.46
C ALA A 182 1.10 -9.69 11.68
N ALA A 183 1.87 -8.72 12.19
CA ALA A 183 1.44 -7.33 12.18
C ALA A 183 1.03 -6.95 10.76
N LEU A 184 -0.09 -6.25 10.58
CA LEU A 184 -0.39 -5.62 9.31
C LEU A 184 0.70 -4.56 9.06
N VAL A 185 1.69 -4.92 8.24
CA VAL A 185 2.63 -3.95 7.67
C VAL A 185 2.00 -3.49 6.36
N TYR A 186 1.38 -2.32 6.40
CA TYR A 186 0.81 -1.74 5.20
C TYR A 186 1.93 -1.26 4.28
N PRO A 187 1.91 -1.61 2.99
CA PRO A 187 2.94 -1.19 2.05
C PRO A 187 3.11 0.33 2.04
N LEU A 188 4.36 0.77 1.88
CA LEU A 188 4.73 2.18 1.74
C LEU A 188 4.33 3.07 2.95
N GLY A 189 4.18 2.46 4.13
CA GLY A 189 3.80 3.16 5.35
C GLY A 189 2.39 3.74 5.31
N ALA A 190 1.49 3.13 4.54
CA ALA A 190 0.08 3.52 4.55
C ALA A 190 -0.53 3.31 5.95
N ARG A 191 -1.51 4.14 6.31
CA ARG A 191 -2.18 4.06 7.62
C ARG A 191 -3.23 2.94 7.68
N ASN A 192 -3.78 2.56 6.53
CA ASN A 192 -4.79 1.51 6.40
C ASN A 192 -4.72 0.89 4.99
N LEU A 193 -5.35 -0.27 4.82
CA LEU A 193 -5.56 -0.92 3.53
C LEU A 193 -6.63 -0.21 2.70
N THR A 194 -7.67 0.30 3.35
CA THR A 194 -8.81 0.91 2.65
C THR A 194 -8.37 2.12 1.85
N GLY A 195 -8.97 2.26 0.67
CA GLY A 195 -8.80 3.40 -0.19
C GLY A 195 -10.11 3.91 -0.77
N MET A 196 -10.05 5.06 -1.42
CA MET A 196 -11.19 5.64 -2.12
C MET A 196 -10.81 6.09 -3.53
N ASN A 197 -11.64 5.76 -4.51
CA ASN A 197 -11.57 6.34 -5.83
C ASN A 197 -12.19 7.73 -5.83
N LEU A 198 -11.39 8.74 -6.20
CA LEU A 198 -11.82 10.13 -6.25
C LEU A 198 -11.81 10.64 -7.70
N ASP A 199 -12.75 11.54 -7.99
CA ASP A 199 -12.85 12.15 -9.30
C ASP A 199 -12.80 13.67 -9.18
N ARG A 200 -11.67 14.22 -9.61
CA ARG A 200 -11.48 15.66 -9.68
C ARG A 200 -12.50 16.31 -10.62
N THR A 201 -12.97 15.70 -11.69
CA THR A 201 -13.92 16.39 -12.59
C THR A 201 -15.36 16.36 -12.09
N HIS A 202 -15.67 15.53 -11.09
CA HIS A 202 -17.01 15.39 -10.54
C HIS A 202 -17.26 16.35 -9.37
N ALA A 203 -18.46 16.97 -9.33
CA ALA A 203 -18.81 17.99 -8.33
C ALA A 203 -18.69 17.49 -6.88
N LEU A 204 -19.10 16.24 -6.63
CA LEU A 204 -18.97 15.60 -5.32
C LEU A 204 -17.72 14.74 -5.19
N GLY A 205 -16.92 14.56 -6.24
CA GLY A 205 -15.77 13.64 -6.27
C GLY A 205 -14.51 14.17 -5.56
N ARG A 206 -14.61 15.34 -4.92
CA ARG A 206 -13.52 16.05 -4.22
C ARG A 206 -13.86 16.30 -2.74
N PRO A 207 -14.15 15.26 -1.93
CA PRO A 207 -14.49 15.48 -0.53
C PRO A 207 -13.36 16.14 0.25
N ALA A 208 -13.72 16.90 1.28
CA ALA A 208 -12.74 17.39 2.25
C ALA A 208 -12.00 16.20 2.90
N PRO A 209 -10.66 16.28 3.10
CA PRO A 209 -9.90 15.17 3.67
C PRO A 209 -10.41 14.66 5.03
N ASP A 210 -11.02 15.53 5.84
CA ASP A 210 -11.58 15.15 7.15
C ASP A 210 -12.72 14.12 7.05
N LEU A 211 -13.45 14.09 5.93
CA LEU A 211 -14.48 13.09 5.66
C LEU A 211 -13.90 11.71 5.31
N LEU A 212 -12.58 11.63 5.08
CA LEU A 212 -11.86 10.39 4.78
C LEU A 212 -10.98 9.93 5.95
N LYS A 213 -11.20 10.44 7.17
CA LYS A 213 -10.40 10.06 8.34
C LYS A 213 -10.48 8.54 8.57
N GLY A 214 -9.33 7.88 8.53
CA GLY A 214 -9.21 6.42 8.66
C GLY A 214 -8.90 5.68 7.35
N ILE A 215 -9.05 6.36 6.20
CA ILE A 215 -8.64 5.85 4.89
C ILE A 215 -7.12 5.93 4.73
N GLY A 216 -6.53 4.89 4.15
CA GLY A 216 -5.09 4.82 3.89
C GLY A 216 -4.70 5.34 2.50
N TRP A 217 -5.59 5.21 1.52
CA TRP A 217 -5.29 5.46 0.10
C TRP A 217 -6.34 6.32 -0.60
N ILE A 218 -5.90 7.15 -1.53
CA ILE A 218 -6.76 7.67 -2.59
C ILE A 218 -6.25 7.19 -3.94
N ARG A 219 -7.17 6.95 -4.87
CA ARG A 219 -6.87 6.66 -6.27
C ARG A 219 -7.35 7.78 -7.16
N VAL A 220 -6.46 8.29 -8.00
CA VAL A 220 -6.69 9.48 -8.83
C VAL A 220 -6.13 9.26 -10.23
N LYS A 221 -6.90 9.61 -11.26
CA LYS A 221 -6.45 9.59 -12.65
C LYS A 221 -5.54 10.78 -12.95
N PHE A 222 -4.37 10.51 -13.55
CA PHE A 222 -3.56 11.56 -14.17
C PHE A 222 -3.99 11.74 -15.62
N ASN A 223 -4.90 12.70 -15.84
CA ASN A 223 -5.48 12.94 -17.15
C ASN A 223 -4.79 14.13 -17.81
N VAL A 224 -3.86 13.88 -18.74
CA VAL A 224 -3.19 14.91 -19.54
C VAL A 224 -4.05 15.30 -20.74
N SER A 225 -4.72 14.32 -21.36
CA SER A 225 -5.60 14.50 -22.52
C SER A 225 -6.70 15.54 -22.30
N LEU A 226 -7.14 15.73 -21.06
CA LEU A 226 -8.19 16.67 -20.69
C LEU A 226 -7.74 18.14 -20.74
N ASP A 227 -8.58 18.96 -21.36
CA ASP A 227 -8.59 20.41 -21.29
C ASP A 227 -9.80 20.88 -20.46
N ASP A 228 -9.57 21.24 -19.21
CA ASP A 228 -10.61 21.70 -18.27
C ASP A 228 -11.20 23.07 -18.64
N SER A 229 -10.55 23.84 -19.53
CA SER A 229 -11.07 25.12 -19.98
C SER A 229 -12.25 24.98 -20.95
N ARG A 230 -12.46 23.76 -21.47
CA ARG A 230 -13.51 23.47 -22.45
C ARG A 230 -14.74 22.89 -21.78
N ALA A 231 -15.90 23.24 -22.36
CA ALA A 231 -17.19 22.73 -21.93
C ALA A 231 -17.24 21.19 -22.05
N PRO A 232 -18.02 20.49 -21.20
CA PRO A 232 -18.04 19.04 -21.18
C PRO A 232 -18.36 18.34 -22.50
N ASP A 233 -19.09 19.00 -23.38
CA ASP A 233 -19.55 18.56 -24.69
C ASP A 233 -18.67 19.04 -25.86
N ASP A 234 -17.61 19.83 -25.61
CA ASP A 234 -16.67 20.25 -26.68
C ASP A 234 -15.89 19.01 -27.19
N PRO A 235 -15.96 18.68 -28.49
CA PRO A 235 -15.24 17.53 -29.05
C PRO A 235 -13.71 17.65 -28.94
N ARG A 236 -13.19 18.86 -28.67
CA ARG A 236 -11.76 19.13 -28.45
C ARG A 236 -11.38 19.13 -26.97
N ARG A 237 -12.30 18.77 -26.08
CA ARG A 237 -12.04 18.64 -24.64
C ARG A 237 -10.93 17.63 -24.34
N TYR A 238 -10.73 16.66 -25.23
CA TYR A 238 -9.66 15.69 -25.18
C TYR A 238 -8.67 15.89 -26.32
N GLY A 239 -7.43 15.39 -26.14
CA GLY A 239 -6.32 15.54 -27.09
C GLY A 239 -5.21 16.50 -26.61
N ASN A 240 -5.36 17.05 -25.41
CA ASN A 240 -4.34 17.90 -24.80
C ASN A 240 -3.05 17.11 -24.50
N THR A 241 -1.91 17.79 -24.57
CA THR A 241 -0.57 17.22 -24.31
C THR A 241 0.22 18.02 -23.28
N ASP A 242 -0.41 19.03 -22.66
CA ASP A 242 0.21 19.88 -21.65
C ASP A 242 0.29 19.16 -20.29
N ILE A 243 1.42 18.47 -20.09
CA ILE A 243 1.75 17.79 -18.83
C ILE A 243 1.91 18.78 -17.68
N ASP A 244 2.34 20.01 -17.92
CA ASP A 244 2.54 21.02 -16.87
C ASP A 244 1.21 21.49 -16.30
N ALA A 245 0.25 21.80 -17.18
CA ALA A 245 -1.11 22.07 -16.77
C ALA A 245 -1.72 20.86 -16.03
N ALA A 246 -1.43 19.64 -16.47
CA ALA A 246 -1.93 18.40 -15.84
C ALA A 246 -1.36 18.17 -14.46
N PHE A 247 -0.06 18.37 -14.32
CA PHE A 247 0.63 18.33 -13.05
C PHE A 247 0.07 19.35 -12.08
N ASN A 248 -0.02 20.62 -12.47
CA ASN A 248 -0.47 21.70 -11.57
C ASN A 248 -1.89 21.46 -11.04
N ARG A 249 -2.85 21.11 -11.91
CA ARG A 249 -4.24 20.82 -11.49
C ARG A 249 -4.36 19.59 -10.61
N THR A 250 -3.57 18.55 -10.89
CA THR A 250 -3.60 17.31 -10.12
C THR A 250 -2.90 17.48 -8.78
N LYS A 251 -1.78 18.20 -8.74
CA LYS A 251 -1.02 18.51 -7.53
C LYS A 251 -1.91 19.24 -6.52
N ALA A 252 -2.55 20.33 -6.95
CA ALA A 252 -3.47 21.09 -6.11
C ALA A 252 -4.62 20.24 -5.55
N PHE A 253 -5.07 19.24 -6.32
CA PHE A 253 -6.10 18.32 -5.89
C PHE A 253 -5.61 17.29 -4.85
N ILE A 254 -4.46 16.66 -5.04
CA ILE A 254 -4.02 15.55 -4.18
C ILE A 254 -3.30 15.99 -2.89
N GLU A 255 -2.70 17.19 -2.89
CA GLU A 255 -1.88 17.68 -1.78
C GLU A 255 -2.62 17.73 -0.42
N PRO A 256 -3.89 18.18 -0.33
CA PRO A 256 -4.63 18.14 0.93
C PRO A 256 -4.79 16.72 1.50
N TYR A 257 -4.97 15.71 0.65
CA TYR A 257 -5.15 14.33 1.10
C TYR A 257 -3.82 13.72 1.60
N VAL A 258 -2.71 14.01 0.92
CA VAL A 258 -1.38 13.58 1.37
C VAL A 258 -1.02 14.24 2.71
N ARG A 259 -1.34 15.53 2.89
CA ARG A 259 -1.17 16.23 4.18
C ARG A 259 -2.01 15.60 5.29
N ALA A 260 -3.21 15.13 4.98
CA ALA A 260 -4.03 14.35 5.90
C ALA A 260 -3.49 12.92 6.15
N GLY A 261 -2.43 12.51 5.45
CA GLY A 261 -1.68 11.27 5.64
C GLY A 261 -2.14 10.09 4.79
N MET A 262 -2.95 10.35 3.76
CA MET A 262 -3.30 9.34 2.75
C MET A 262 -2.19 9.19 1.72
N LYS A 263 -2.07 7.97 1.19
CA LYS A 263 -1.18 7.64 0.08
C LYS A 263 -1.93 7.76 -1.25
N VAL A 264 -1.20 8.00 -2.35
CA VAL A 264 -1.80 8.23 -3.67
C VAL A 264 -1.41 7.11 -4.63
N CYS A 265 -2.42 6.39 -5.12
CA CYS A 265 -2.33 5.59 -6.33
C CYS A 265 -2.68 6.46 -7.53
N MET A 266 -1.65 6.82 -8.30
CA MET A 266 -1.79 7.63 -9.51
C MET A 266 -2.01 6.70 -10.70
N VAL A 267 -3.11 6.89 -11.41
CA VAL A 267 -3.52 6.01 -12.51
C VAL A 267 -3.20 6.67 -13.85
N PHE A 268 -2.42 5.97 -14.67
CA PHE A 268 -2.18 6.32 -16.06
C PHE A 268 -3.11 5.48 -16.93
N THR A 269 -4.20 6.05 -17.44
CA THR A 269 -5.08 5.37 -18.42
C THR A 269 -4.73 5.84 -19.84
N HIS A 270 -5.57 5.51 -20.84
CA HIS A 270 -5.55 6.16 -22.16
C HIS A 270 -5.69 7.70 -22.12
N GLN A 271 -5.99 8.27 -20.95
CA GLN A 271 -6.03 9.70 -20.66
C GLN A 271 -4.68 10.31 -20.25
N LEU A 272 -3.67 9.49 -19.91
CA LEU A 272 -2.29 9.98 -19.81
C LEU A 272 -1.83 10.48 -21.18
N PHE A 273 -2.15 9.73 -22.22
CA PHE A 273 -1.94 10.06 -23.62
C PHE A 273 -2.80 9.13 -24.48
N GLY A 274 -3.45 9.69 -25.51
CA GLY A 274 -4.18 8.92 -26.52
C GLY A 274 -5.61 9.36 -26.75
N GLU A 275 -6.36 9.65 -25.68
CA GLU A 275 -7.72 10.15 -25.82
C GLU A 275 -7.71 11.51 -26.54
N GLY A 276 -8.49 11.62 -27.62
CA GLY A 276 -8.54 12.79 -28.49
C GLY A 276 -7.30 12.98 -29.40
N ALA A 277 -6.34 12.04 -29.41
CA ALA A 277 -5.12 12.14 -30.21
C ALA A 277 -5.18 11.41 -31.57
N GLY A 278 -6.38 11.02 -32.03
CA GLY A 278 -6.58 10.37 -33.33
C GLY A 278 -6.37 8.84 -33.34
N TYR A 279 -6.38 8.19 -32.18
CA TYR A 279 -6.41 6.73 -32.06
C TYR A 279 -7.85 6.24 -32.04
N ASP A 280 -8.13 5.22 -32.85
CA ASP A 280 -9.39 4.47 -32.77
C ASP A 280 -9.11 3.18 -32.00
N TRP A 281 -9.61 3.15 -30.76
CA TRP A 281 -9.43 2.03 -29.83
C TRP A 281 -9.98 0.71 -30.36
N ASN A 282 -10.98 0.75 -31.24
CA ASN A 282 -11.57 -0.45 -31.85
C ASN A 282 -10.79 -0.93 -33.09
N ALA A 283 -9.86 -0.11 -33.60
CA ALA A 283 -9.08 -0.37 -34.81
C ALA A 283 -7.58 -0.13 -34.58
N MET A 284 -7.07 -0.52 -33.41
CA MET A 284 -5.65 -0.31 -33.09
C MET A 284 -4.72 -1.20 -33.93
N GLY A 285 -4.93 -2.52 -33.98
CA GLY A 285 -4.06 -3.41 -34.76
C GLY A 285 -2.57 -3.10 -34.59
N GLY A 286 -1.83 -2.91 -35.69
CA GLY A 286 -0.41 -2.51 -35.65
C GLY A 286 -0.13 -1.08 -35.15
N ARG A 287 -1.15 -0.23 -34.94
CA ARG A 287 -0.97 1.13 -34.40
C ARG A 287 -0.54 1.14 -32.93
N TRP A 288 -0.62 0.01 -32.23
CA TRP A 288 -0.01 -0.13 -30.90
C TRP A 288 1.49 0.19 -30.92
N ASP A 289 2.21 -0.20 -31.99
CA ASP A 289 3.64 0.07 -32.12
C ASP A 289 3.95 1.57 -32.25
N GLU A 290 3.02 2.36 -32.78
CA GLU A 290 3.12 3.82 -32.84
C GLU A 290 2.75 4.48 -31.51
N PHE A 291 1.69 3.97 -30.87
CA PHE A 291 1.13 4.53 -29.65
C PHE A 291 2.04 4.34 -28.43
N ILE A 292 2.53 3.11 -28.24
CA ILE A 292 3.20 2.69 -27.01
C ILE A 292 4.45 3.54 -26.68
N PRO A 293 5.38 3.82 -27.63
CA PRO A 293 6.54 4.64 -27.33
C PRO A 293 6.18 6.06 -26.89
N LYS A 294 5.14 6.66 -27.49
CA LYS A 294 4.65 7.99 -27.12
C LYS A 294 4.04 7.96 -25.72
N TYR A 295 3.20 6.96 -25.44
CA TYR A 295 2.62 6.76 -24.12
C TYR A 295 3.70 6.63 -23.03
N ALA A 296 4.74 5.83 -23.28
CA ALA A 296 5.86 5.64 -22.36
C ALA A 296 6.64 6.95 -22.12
N ASP A 297 6.85 7.79 -23.13
CA ASP A 297 7.47 9.12 -22.93
C ASP A 297 6.60 10.05 -22.07
N PHE A 298 5.27 10.06 -22.28
CA PHE A 298 4.37 10.81 -21.41
C PHE A 298 4.42 10.31 -19.97
N ALA A 299 4.51 9.00 -19.76
CA ALA A 299 4.65 8.42 -18.42
C ALA A 299 5.97 8.82 -17.75
N ARG A 300 7.09 8.80 -18.49
CA ARG A 300 8.39 9.30 -18.00
C ARG A 300 8.31 10.78 -17.61
N ARG A 301 7.76 11.62 -18.48
CA ARG A 301 7.63 13.07 -18.22
C ARG A 301 6.71 13.35 -17.04
N ALA A 302 5.62 12.61 -16.90
CA ALA A 302 4.74 12.68 -15.74
C ALA A 302 5.49 12.27 -14.46
N ALA A 303 6.15 11.12 -14.45
CA ALA A 303 6.95 10.66 -13.31
C ALA A 303 8.03 11.67 -12.90
N GLN A 304 8.72 12.27 -13.88
CA GLN A 304 9.70 13.32 -13.63
C GLN A 304 9.12 14.55 -12.92
N LYS A 305 7.87 14.92 -13.18
CA LYS A 305 7.19 16.03 -12.46
C LYS A 305 6.85 15.67 -11.02
N TRP A 306 6.54 14.41 -10.76
CA TRP A 306 6.18 13.91 -9.43
C TRP A 306 7.39 13.56 -8.56
N LEU A 307 8.56 13.33 -9.18
CA LEU A 307 9.80 13.03 -8.49
C LEU A 307 10.07 14.07 -7.39
N ASN A 308 10.44 13.59 -6.19
CA ASN A 308 10.75 14.41 -5.00
C ASN A 308 9.59 15.29 -4.48
N THR A 309 8.37 15.16 -5.00
CA THR A 309 7.20 15.88 -4.44
C THR A 309 6.67 15.23 -3.16
N GLY A 310 6.91 13.93 -2.98
CA GLY A 310 6.31 13.13 -1.91
C GLY A 310 4.80 12.90 -2.05
N LEU A 311 4.20 13.27 -3.19
CA LEU A 311 2.75 13.24 -3.38
C LEU A 311 2.25 11.93 -4.00
N VAL A 312 3.00 11.33 -4.92
CA VAL A 312 2.65 10.07 -5.59
C VAL A 312 3.39 8.91 -4.95
N HIS A 313 2.66 7.83 -4.66
CA HIS A 313 3.18 6.70 -3.90
C HIS A 313 3.20 5.39 -4.70
N VAL A 314 2.35 5.25 -5.72
CA VAL A 314 2.37 4.13 -6.66
C VAL A 314 1.78 4.58 -8.00
N TYR A 315 2.32 4.06 -9.10
CA TYR A 315 1.77 4.23 -10.44
C TYR A 315 1.00 2.97 -10.86
N GLN A 316 -0.27 3.11 -11.21
CA GLN A 316 -1.04 2.10 -11.91
C GLN A 316 -0.94 2.36 -13.42
N VAL A 317 -0.37 1.43 -14.17
CA VAL A 317 -0.20 1.57 -15.64
C VAL A 317 -1.34 0.88 -16.35
N TRP A 318 -2.22 1.69 -16.92
CA TRP A 318 -3.50 1.36 -17.54
C TRP A 318 -4.65 1.10 -16.57
N ASN A 319 -5.85 0.92 -17.13
CA ASN A 319 -7.05 0.52 -16.41
C ASN A 319 -7.89 -0.41 -17.28
N GLU A 320 -8.25 -1.57 -16.75
CA GLU A 320 -9.20 -2.51 -17.37
C GLU A 320 -8.80 -2.97 -18.77
N GLN A 321 -7.49 -3.19 -18.98
CA GLN A 321 -6.89 -3.66 -20.23
C GLN A 321 -7.47 -4.99 -20.73
N ASP A 322 -7.95 -5.83 -19.80
CA ASP A 322 -8.47 -7.15 -20.11
C ASP A 322 -9.96 -7.13 -20.45
N THR A 323 -10.64 -5.98 -20.41
CA THR A 323 -12.05 -5.87 -20.81
C THR A 323 -12.27 -6.36 -22.24
N GLU A 324 -13.42 -6.95 -22.52
CA GLU A 324 -13.76 -7.35 -23.89
C GLU A 324 -14.00 -6.13 -24.79
N LEU A 325 -13.60 -6.22 -26.07
CA LEU A 325 -13.84 -5.19 -27.07
C LEU A 325 -15.34 -4.85 -27.15
N GLY A 326 -15.65 -3.56 -27.09
CA GLY A 326 -17.02 -3.04 -27.12
C GLY A 326 -17.83 -3.22 -25.82
N LYS A 327 -17.26 -3.82 -24.76
CA LYS A 327 -17.98 -4.05 -23.49
C LYS A 327 -17.59 -3.12 -22.34
N GLY A 328 -16.61 -2.23 -22.54
CA GLY A 328 -16.23 -1.21 -21.57
C GLY A 328 -16.76 0.17 -21.97
N ARG A 329 -17.42 0.88 -21.04
CA ARG A 329 -17.86 2.27 -21.27
C ARG A 329 -16.67 3.24 -21.33
N ALA A 330 -15.69 3.04 -20.44
CA ALA A 330 -14.49 3.88 -20.31
C ALA A 330 -13.18 3.08 -20.37
N ALA A 331 -13.26 1.76 -20.50
CA ALA A 331 -12.10 0.89 -20.65
C ALA A 331 -11.63 0.86 -22.11
N VAL A 332 -10.32 0.81 -22.30
CA VAL A 332 -9.71 0.56 -23.61
C VAL A 332 -9.01 -0.80 -23.54
N PRO A 333 -9.58 -1.84 -24.18
CA PRO A 333 -8.98 -3.17 -24.21
C PRO A 333 -7.63 -3.18 -24.92
N ILE A 334 -6.69 -3.97 -24.39
CA ILE A 334 -5.38 -4.22 -25.00
C ILE A 334 -5.10 -5.71 -24.95
N GLY A 335 -4.62 -6.31 -26.04
CA GLY A 335 -4.18 -7.71 -26.03
C GLY A 335 -2.99 -7.92 -25.07
N ALA A 336 -2.88 -9.09 -24.43
CA ALA A 336 -1.87 -9.34 -23.40
C ALA A 336 -0.41 -9.09 -23.88
N ARG A 337 -0.11 -9.37 -25.15
CA ARG A 337 1.22 -9.11 -25.74
C ARG A 337 1.50 -7.63 -25.93
N ASP A 338 0.53 -6.87 -26.48
CA ASP A 338 0.66 -5.43 -26.66
C ASP A 338 0.71 -4.72 -25.30
N TYR A 339 -0.06 -5.20 -24.32
CA TYR A 339 -0.03 -4.70 -22.96
C TYR A 339 1.30 -5.00 -22.27
N ALA A 340 1.89 -6.19 -22.47
CA ALA A 340 3.23 -6.50 -21.97
C ALA A 340 4.29 -5.57 -22.59
N ASN A 341 4.22 -5.30 -23.90
CA ASN A 341 5.09 -4.33 -24.57
C ASN A 341 4.92 -2.92 -23.98
N MET A 342 3.68 -2.47 -23.81
CA MET A 342 3.37 -1.17 -23.23
C MET A 342 3.86 -1.04 -21.78
N LEU A 343 3.56 -2.03 -20.95
CA LEU A 343 3.98 -2.07 -19.55
C LEU A 343 5.51 -2.07 -19.44
N ALA A 344 6.21 -2.83 -20.28
CA ALA A 344 7.67 -2.87 -20.27
C ALA A 344 8.31 -1.54 -20.66
N GLN A 345 7.85 -0.92 -21.75
CA GLN A 345 8.35 0.39 -22.16
C GLN A 345 8.03 1.47 -21.12
N THR A 346 6.83 1.43 -20.54
CA THR A 346 6.41 2.39 -19.49
C THR A 346 7.24 2.23 -18.22
N ILE A 347 7.48 1.00 -17.75
CA ILE A 347 8.32 0.73 -16.57
C ILE A 347 9.73 1.25 -16.82
N ARG A 348 10.36 0.92 -17.95
CA ARG A 348 11.72 1.39 -18.28
C ARG A 348 11.78 2.92 -18.36
N ALA A 349 10.79 3.54 -18.99
CA ALA A 349 10.71 4.98 -19.15
C ALA A 349 10.58 5.68 -17.78
N ILE A 350 9.68 5.22 -16.90
CA ILE A 350 9.57 5.76 -15.54
C ILE A 350 10.87 5.50 -14.77
N ARG A 351 11.43 4.29 -14.80
CA ARG A 351 12.67 3.93 -14.07
C ARG A 351 13.91 4.71 -14.51
N SER A 352 13.90 5.29 -15.71
CA SER A 352 14.96 6.19 -16.17
C SER A 352 15.02 7.51 -15.38
N VAL A 353 13.93 7.92 -14.74
CA VAL A 353 13.83 9.18 -13.96
C VAL A 353 13.45 8.97 -12.49
N ASP A 354 12.68 7.91 -12.17
CA ASP A 354 12.22 7.55 -10.83
C ASP A 354 12.49 6.06 -10.57
N ARG A 355 13.53 5.81 -9.78
CA ARG A 355 14.01 4.44 -9.48
C ARG A 355 13.21 3.74 -8.38
N THR A 356 12.39 4.46 -7.62
CA THR A 356 11.90 3.99 -6.32
C THR A 356 10.39 3.83 -6.24
N THR A 357 9.61 4.69 -6.91
CA THR A 357 8.15 4.65 -6.78
C THR A 357 7.59 3.37 -7.42
N PRO A 358 6.85 2.52 -6.68
CA PRO A 358 6.33 1.27 -7.23
C PRO A 358 5.44 1.46 -8.47
N ILE A 359 5.54 0.52 -9.40
CA ILE A 359 4.74 0.50 -10.64
C ILE A 359 3.96 -0.81 -10.70
N ILE A 360 2.64 -0.74 -10.77
CA ILE A 360 1.74 -1.90 -10.80
C ILE A 360 1.03 -1.99 -12.16
N THR A 361 0.51 -3.18 -12.47
CA THR A 361 -0.33 -3.39 -13.66
C THR A 361 -1.60 -2.54 -13.58
N GLY A 362 -2.35 -2.45 -14.69
CA GLY A 362 -3.70 -1.93 -14.69
C GLY A 362 -4.63 -2.88 -13.96
N GLY A 363 -5.73 -2.34 -13.43
CA GLY A 363 -6.74 -3.12 -12.73
C GLY A 363 -7.50 -4.02 -13.69
N HIS A 364 -7.40 -5.33 -13.50
CA HIS A 364 -8.07 -6.33 -14.33
C HIS A 364 -9.54 -6.52 -13.92
N THR A 365 -10.45 -6.80 -14.84
CA THR A 365 -11.90 -6.89 -14.56
C THR A 365 -12.48 -8.29 -14.72
N ARG A 366 -11.80 -9.21 -15.42
CA ARG A 366 -12.38 -10.52 -15.78
C ARG A 366 -12.13 -11.64 -14.76
N GLY A 367 -11.89 -11.26 -13.50
CA GLY A 367 -11.86 -12.17 -12.36
C GLY A 367 -10.74 -13.24 -12.40
N PRO A 368 -10.88 -14.34 -11.63
CA PRO A 368 -9.83 -15.32 -11.39
C PRO A 368 -9.62 -16.31 -12.52
N GLY A 369 -10.57 -16.41 -13.46
CA GLY A 369 -10.40 -17.20 -14.69
C GLY A 369 -9.68 -16.38 -15.75
N GLN A 370 -10.47 -15.82 -16.66
CA GLN A 370 -9.98 -15.07 -17.83
C GLN A 370 -9.07 -13.90 -17.48
N GLY A 371 -9.35 -13.16 -16.40
CA GLY A 371 -8.51 -12.05 -15.96
C GLY A 371 -7.13 -12.51 -15.48
N SER A 372 -7.08 -13.56 -14.66
CA SER A 372 -5.80 -14.12 -14.19
C SER A 372 -5.03 -14.84 -15.30
N ASP A 373 -5.71 -15.46 -16.28
CA ASP A 373 -5.08 -16.01 -17.49
C ASP A 373 -4.45 -14.90 -18.34
N TYR A 374 -5.16 -13.79 -18.53
CA TYR A 374 -4.63 -12.61 -19.21
C TYR A 374 -3.40 -12.05 -18.48
N ALA A 375 -3.46 -11.97 -17.15
CA ALA A 375 -2.33 -11.52 -16.33
C ALA A 375 -1.12 -12.45 -16.50
N ARG A 376 -1.30 -13.77 -16.41
CA ARG A 376 -0.23 -14.75 -16.64
C ARG A 376 0.39 -14.61 -18.03
N ALA A 377 -0.45 -14.46 -19.07
CA ALA A 377 0.01 -14.25 -20.44
C ALA A 377 0.81 -12.95 -20.59
N THR A 378 0.37 -11.87 -19.93
CA THR A 378 1.08 -10.59 -19.91
C THR A 378 2.45 -10.75 -19.23
N ILE A 379 2.49 -11.32 -18.03
CA ILE A 379 3.74 -11.50 -17.26
C ILE A 379 4.72 -12.41 -18.03
N ALA A 380 4.24 -13.47 -18.66
CA ALA A 380 5.07 -14.36 -19.47
C ALA A 380 5.64 -13.68 -20.73
N ALA A 381 4.97 -12.66 -21.26
CA ALA A 381 5.41 -11.90 -22.42
C ALA A 381 6.34 -10.72 -22.06
N LEU A 382 6.53 -10.40 -20.77
CA LEU A 382 7.46 -9.36 -20.35
C LEU A 382 8.91 -9.78 -20.61
N PRO A 383 9.78 -8.84 -21.03
CA PRO A 383 11.22 -9.05 -21.03
C PRO A 383 11.74 -9.40 -19.62
N GLY A 384 12.73 -10.30 -19.53
CA GLY A 384 13.21 -10.82 -18.24
C GLY A 384 13.84 -9.78 -17.29
N ASP A 385 14.23 -8.61 -17.79
CA ASP A 385 14.73 -7.46 -17.01
C ASP A 385 13.61 -6.58 -16.45
N VAL A 386 12.35 -6.81 -16.84
CA VAL A 386 11.20 -6.00 -16.45
C VAL A 386 10.26 -6.81 -15.59
N ARG A 387 9.91 -6.27 -14.43
CA ARG A 387 8.87 -6.85 -13.58
C ARG A 387 8.09 -5.75 -12.87
N PRO A 388 6.74 -5.78 -12.88
CA PRO A 388 5.94 -4.86 -12.08
C PRO A 388 6.10 -5.16 -10.58
N ASP A 389 5.89 -4.13 -9.77
CA ASP A 389 5.99 -4.18 -8.31
C ASP A 389 4.73 -4.71 -7.63
N GLY A 390 3.67 -4.90 -8.40
CA GLY A 390 2.39 -5.44 -7.95
C GLY A 390 1.47 -5.68 -9.13
N ILE A 391 0.40 -6.42 -8.86
CA ILE A 391 -0.66 -6.71 -9.82
C ILE A 391 -1.96 -6.13 -9.29
N ALA A 392 -2.78 -5.54 -10.16
CA ALA A 392 -4.04 -4.91 -9.79
C ALA A 392 -5.25 -5.66 -10.34
N SER A 393 -6.34 -5.72 -9.59
CA SER A 393 -7.63 -6.30 -10.02
C SER A 393 -8.82 -5.49 -9.47
N HIS A 394 -9.95 -5.57 -10.17
CA HIS A 394 -11.24 -4.97 -9.87
C HIS A 394 -12.27 -6.04 -9.52
N PRO A 395 -12.27 -6.61 -8.30
CA PRO A 395 -13.09 -7.75 -7.93
C PRO A 395 -14.54 -7.35 -7.58
N TYR A 396 -15.18 -6.56 -8.43
CA TYR A 396 -16.60 -6.25 -8.28
C TYR A 396 -17.42 -7.54 -8.22
N GLY A 397 -18.43 -7.58 -7.34
CA GLY A 397 -19.30 -8.73 -7.19
C GLY A 397 -18.63 -9.98 -6.60
N ARG A 398 -17.43 -9.87 -6.00
CA ARG A 398 -16.77 -10.96 -5.26
C ARG A 398 -16.65 -10.62 -3.79
N GLY A 399 -16.80 -11.62 -2.93
CA GLY A 399 -16.80 -11.41 -1.48
C GLY A 399 -17.01 -12.71 -0.72
N VAL A 400 -17.81 -12.64 0.35
CA VAL A 400 -18.17 -13.84 1.12
C VAL A 400 -19.07 -14.73 0.26
N ARG A 401 -18.72 -16.02 0.15
CA ARG A 401 -19.51 -17.00 -0.63
C ARG A 401 -20.97 -16.99 -0.17
N GLY A 402 -21.89 -16.82 -1.12
CA GLY A 402 -23.34 -16.80 -0.86
C GLY A 402 -23.91 -15.45 -0.40
N ASN A 403 -23.09 -14.41 -0.21
CA ASN A 403 -23.58 -13.06 0.01
C ASN A 403 -24.24 -12.50 -1.27
N ALA A 404 -25.33 -11.74 -1.12
CA ALA A 404 -26.12 -11.21 -2.25
C ALA A 404 -25.33 -10.29 -3.20
N TYR A 405 -24.27 -9.64 -2.72
CA TYR A 405 -23.37 -8.78 -3.51
C TYR A 405 -22.08 -9.49 -3.93
N SER A 406 -21.98 -10.81 -3.68
CA SER A 406 -20.88 -11.67 -4.11
C SER A 406 -21.32 -12.60 -5.24
N ASN A 407 -22.02 -12.03 -6.23
CA ASN A 407 -22.67 -12.73 -7.34
C ASN A 407 -21.70 -13.38 -8.34
N PHE A 408 -20.41 -13.02 -8.31
CA PHE A 408 -19.36 -13.64 -9.12
C PHE A 408 -18.50 -14.64 -8.35
N GLY A 409 -18.82 -14.92 -7.09
CA GLY A 409 -18.18 -15.97 -6.31
C GLY A 409 -17.32 -15.46 -5.15
N ALA A 410 -16.52 -16.37 -4.61
CA ALA A 410 -15.73 -16.10 -3.43
C ALA A 410 -14.54 -15.19 -3.77
N LEU A 411 -14.20 -14.27 -2.86
CA LEU A 411 -13.03 -13.40 -3.02
C LEU A 411 -11.71 -14.18 -2.98
N GLN A 412 -11.67 -15.30 -2.26
CA GLN A 412 -10.48 -16.17 -2.16
C GLN A 412 -10.03 -16.67 -3.53
N GLU A 413 -10.97 -16.97 -4.43
CA GLU A 413 -10.65 -17.40 -5.80
C GLU A 413 -9.87 -16.31 -6.56
N GLU A 414 -10.26 -15.03 -6.39
CA GLU A 414 -9.56 -13.87 -6.93
C GLU A 414 -8.14 -13.77 -6.36
N LEU A 415 -8.05 -13.80 -5.02
CA LEU A 415 -6.79 -13.66 -4.29
C LEU A 415 -5.79 -14.73 -4.72
N ASP A 416 -6.20 -15.99 -4.69
CA ASP A 416 -5.33 -17.13 -5.02
C ASP A 416 -4.84 -17.04 -6.48
N ALA A 417 -5.74 -16.74 -7.42
CA ALA A 417 -5.42 -16.70 -8.85
C ALA A 417 -4.43 -15.58 -9.19
N TYR A 418 -4.61 -14.38 -8.64
CA TYR A 418 -3.73 -13.24 -8.93
C TYR A 418 -2.41 -13.28 -8.15
N LEU A 419 -2.40 -13.78 -6.92
CA LEU A 419 -1.16 -14.00 -6.17
C LEU A 419 -0.28 -15.05 -6.84
N ALA A 420 -0.89 -16.06 -7.49
CA ALA A 420 -0.17 -17.02 -8.32
C ALA A 420 0.34 -16.43 -9.65
N ALA A 421 -0.34 -15.43 -10.21
CA ALA A 421 0.08 -14.78 -11.46
C ALA A 421 1.34 -13.91 -11.30
N LEU A 422 1.59 -13.36 -10.10
CA LEU A 422 2.82 -12.62 -9.80
C LEU A 422 3.39 -12.98 -8.41
N PRO A 423 4.03 -14.16 -8.28
CA PRO A 423 4.46 -14.68 -6.99
C PRO A 423 5.43 -13.74 -6.25
N GLY A 424 5.19 -13.54 -4.96
CA GLY A 424 6.03 -12.70 -4.09
C GLY A 424 5.77 -11.20 -4.18
N LYS A 425 4.81 -10.75 -5.00
CA LYS A 425 4.34 -9.37 -5.02
C LYS A 425 2.94 -9.26 -4.41
N ALA A 426 2.60 -8.06 -3.96
CA ALA A 426 1.29 -7.79 -3.38
C ALA A 426 0.23 -7.57 -4.47
N LEU A 427 -1.00 -7.95 -4.15
CA LEU A 427 -2.20 -7.66 -4.93
C LEU A 427 -2.74 -6.27 -4.56
N TRP A 428 -3.25 -5.55 -5.54
CA TRP A 428 -3.86 -4.23 -5.38
C TRP A 428 -5.30 -4.28 -5.87
N PHE A 429 -6.27 -4.11 -4.98
CA PHE A 429 -7.65 -3.89 -5.39
C PHE A 429 -7.82 -2.39 -5.64
N THR A 430 -7.54 -1.96 -6.87
CA THR A 430 -7.56 -0.55 -7.25
C THR A 430 -8.97 -0.01 -7.43
N GLU A 431 -9.93 -0.90 -7.64
CA GLU A 431 -11.36 -0.61 -7.57
C GLU A 431 -12.10 -1.84 -7.02
N TRP A 432 -13.08 -1.65 -6.15
CA TRP A 432 -14.03 -2.68 -5.74
C TRP A 432 -15.26 -2.00 -5.13
N GLY A 433 -16.39 -2.70 -5.07
CA GLY A 433 -17.61 -2.12 -4.52
C GLY A 433 -18.86 -2.86 -4.96
N ALA A 434 -19.99 -2.16 -4.87
CA ALA A 434 -21.28 -2.60 -5.38
C ALA A 434 -21.67 -1.69 -6.55
N LEU A 435 -21.98 -2.28 -7.70
CA LEU A 435 -22.34 -1.55 -8.92
C LEU A 435 -23.83 -1.71 -9.24
N GLY A 436 -24.47 -0.68 -9.78
CA GLY A 436 -25.86 -0.72 -10.23
C GLY A 436 -26.91 -0.56 -9.12
N PHE A 437 -26.50 -0.18 -7.92
CA PHE A 437 -27.38 -0.01 -6.75
C PHE A 437 -27.55 1.45 -6.33
N GLN A 438 -27.10 2.41 -7.14
CA GLN A 438 -27.09 3.82 -6.76
C GLN A 438 -28.51 4.31 -6.47
N TYR A 439 -28.59 5.30 -5.58
CA TYR A 439 -29.82 5.94 -5.11
C TYR A 439 -30.78 5.00 -4.36
N ASN A 440 -30.34 3.79 -4.03
CA ASN A 440 -31.10 2.84 -3.23
C ASN A 440 -30.58 2.82 -1.78
N ASP A 441 -31.26 3.55 -0.90
CA ASP A 441 -30.88 3.63 0.51
C ASP A 441 -31.22 2.35 1.28
N SER A 442 -32.21 1.58 0.80
CA SER A 442 -32.69 0.36 1.48
C SER A 442 -31.64 -0.75 1.54
N VAL A 443 -30.66 -0.74 0.63
CA VAL A 443 -29.59 -1.73 0.55
C VAL A 443 -28.33 -1.36 1.34
N CYS A 444 -28.26 -0.14 1.90
CA CYS A 444 -27.05 0.38 2.54
C CYS A 444 -26.50 -0.55 3.64
N GLY A 445 -27.37 -1.09 4.49
CA GLY A 445 -26.97 -2.04 5.54
C GLY A 445 -26.35 -3.31 4.99
N ALA A 446 -26.95 -3.89 3.95
CA ALA A 446 -26.48 -5.13 3.35
C ALA A 446 -25.18 -4.94 2.53
N ILE A 447 -25.02 -3.78 1.88
CA ILE A 447 -23.75 -3.40 1.23
C ILE A 447 -22.65 -3.16 2.27
N ALA A 448 -22.98 -2.57 3.43
CA ALA A 448 -22.03 -2.43 4.53
C ALA A 448 -21.55 -3.79 5.07
N ASP A 449 -22.44 -4.78 5.16
CA ASP A 449 -22.09 -6.16 5.56
C ASP A 449 -21.24 -6.85 4.48
N TYR A 450 -21.53 -6.63 3.20
CA TYR A 450 -20.69 -7.08 2.08
C TYR A 450 -19.27 -6.50 2.16
N ALA A 451 -19.16 -5.18 2.34
CA ALA A 451 -17.88 -4.49 2.43
C ALA A 451 -17.06 -4.98 3.65
N ALA A 452 -17.71 -5.18 4.79
CA ALA A 452 -17.07 -5.79 5.96
C ALA A 452 -16.56 -7.20 5.63
N GLY A 453 -17.42 -8.06 5.07
CA GLY A 453 -17.06 -9.42 4.68
C GLY A 453 -15.85 -9.49 3.74
N PHE A 454 -15.81 -8.63 2.74
CA PHE A 454 -14.68 -8.49 1.81
C PHE A 454 -13.38 -8.17 2.55
N MET A 455 -13.38 -7.13 3.38
CA MET A 455 -12.21 -6.70 4.14
C MET A 455 -11.75 -7.77 5.14
N ASN A 456 -12.67 -8.54 5.71
CA ASN A 456 -12.36 -9.60 6.66
C ASN A 456 -11.61 -10.76 6.04
N ILE A 457 -11.96 -11.13 4.82
CA ILE A 457 -11.24 -12.17 4.08
C ILE A 457 -9.78 -11.73 3.92
N ILE A 458 -9.57 -10.49 3.47
CA ILE A 458 -8.21 -9.96 3.29
C ILE A 458 -7.44 -9.92 4.62
N LYS A 459 -8.03 -9.30 5.66
CA LYS A 459 -7.35 -9.06 6.93
C LYS A 459 -7.11 -10.31 7.77
N ASN A 460 -7.89 -11.37 7.60
CA ASN A 460 -7.76 -12.58 8.42
C ASN A 460 -7.16 -13.78 7.68
N GLN A 461 -7.33 -13.87 6.36
CA GLN A 461 -6.90 -15.04 5.58
C GLN A 461 -5.72 -14.72 4.65
N TYR A 462 -5.56 -13.44 4.26
CA TYR A 462 -4.54 -12.99 3.29
C TYR A 462 -3.68 -11.85 3.84
N VAL A 463 -3.34 -11.93 5.13
CA VAL A 463 -2.54 -10.94 5.86
C VAL A 463 -1.26 -10.60 5.09
N GLY A 464 -1.06 -9.32 4.78
CA GLY A 464 0.13 -8.83 4.07
C GLY A 464 0.21 -9.19 2.59
N LYS A 465 -0.83 -9.81 2.01
CA LYS A 465 -0.86 -10.15 0.57
C LYS A 465 -1.52 -9.09 -0.29
N VAL A 466 -2.37 -8.24 0.29
CA VAL A 466 -3.04 -7.13 -0.39
C VAL A 466 -2.45 -5.82 0.11
N ALA A 467 -2.09 -4.94 -0.82
CA ALA A 467 -1.45 -3.66 -0.54
C ALA A 467 -2.44 -2.52 -0.30
N ALA A 468 -3.54 -2.52 -1.04
CA ALA A 468 -4.64 -1.58 -0.90
C ALA A 468 -5.95 -2.17 -1.43
N ALA A 469 -7.07 -1.68 -0.89
CA ALA A 469 -8.43 -1.99 -1.34
C ALA A 469 -9.27 -0.72 -1.46
N MET A 470 -9.34 -0.16 -2.67
CA MET A 470 -9.90 1.15 -2.98
C MET A 470 -11.35 1.04 -3.43
N TRP A 471 -12.29 1.52 -2.63
CA TRP A 471 -13.72 1.48 -2.94
C TRP A 471 -14.07 2.39 -4.12
N TYR A 472 -15.00 1.94 -4.95
CA TYR A 472 -15.66 2.74 -5.97
C TYR A 472 -17.18 2.76 -5.68
N ALA A 473 -17.82 3.90 -5.46
CA ALA A 473 -17.32 5.28 -5.57
C ALA A 473 -17.50 6.10 -4.29
N TRP A 474 -16.89 7.29 -4.24
CA TRP A 474 -17.11 8.21 -3.12
C TRP A 474 -18.57 8.70 -3.07
N ALA A 475 -19.05 9.31 -4.15
CA ALA A 475 -20.42 9.81 -4.27
C ALA A 475 -21.25 8.90 -5.16
N ASP A 476 -22.51 8.71 -4.78
CA ASP A 476 -23.46 7.82 -5.45
C ASP A 476 -23.83 8.26 -6.88
N SER A 477 -23.50 9.50 -7.25
CA SER A 477 -23.65 10.02 -8.61
C SER A 477 -22.41 9.81 -9.50
N MET A 478 -21.35 9.19 -8.98
CA MET A 478 -20.17 8.84 -9.76
C MET A 478 -20.39 7.51 -10.50
N ASP A 479 -20.79 7.63 -11.76
CA ASP A 479 -21.06 6.52 -12.69
C ASP A 479 -22.00 5.46 -12.11
N ASP A 480 -21.61 4.17 -12.14
CA ASP A 480 -22.41 3.05 -11.69
C ASP A 480 -22.11 2.57 -10.26
N GLY A 481 -21.20 3.23 -9.55
CA GLY A 481 -20.74 2.83 -8.21
C GLY A 481 -21.65 3.29 -7.07
N TYR A 482 -21.89 2.40 -6.10
CA TYR A 482 -22.60 2.75 -4.86
C TYR A 482 -21.74 3.66 -3.97
N GLY A 483 -22.24 4.86 -3.70
CA GLY A 483 -21.50 5.89 -2.97
C GLY A 483 -21.33 5.59 -1.48
N LEU A 484 -20.23 6.06 -0.88
CA LEU A 484 -20.16 6.28 0.58
C LEU A 484 -21.01 7.48 1.01
N VAL A 485 -21.24 8.44 0.11
CA VAL A 485 -22.18 9.54 0.29
C VAL A 485 -23.25 9.51 -0.80
N ASP A 486 -24.45 9.98 -0.48
CA ASP A 486 -25.56 10.05 -1.42
C ASP A 486 -25.36 11.18 -2.46
N ARG A 487 -26.34 11.32 -3.37
CA ARG A 487 -26.35 12.36 -4.42
C ARG A 487 -26.33 13.81 -3.90
N SER A 488 -26.60 14.02 -2.61
CA SER A 488 -26.51 15.32 -1.95
C SER A 488 -25.20 15.52 -1.20
N GLY A 489 -24.31 14.52 -1.20
CA GLY A 489 -23.05 14.53 -0.46
C GLY A 489 -23.21 14.13 1.01
N LYS A 490 -24.36 13.60 1.42
CA LYS A 490 -24.60 13.17 2.80
C LYS A 490 -24.06 11.75 3.04
N PRO A 491 -23.34 11.49 4.16
CA PRO A 491 -22.92 10.15 4.54
C PRO A 491 -24.03 9.10 4.51
N ARG A 492 -23.75 7.95 3.88
CA ARG A 492 -24.65 6.79 3.82
C ARG A 492 -24.32 5.79 4.92
N ASP A 493 -24.95 5.92 6.08
CA ASP A 493 -24.78 4.98 7.19
C ASP A 493 -25.68 3.73 7.04
N PRO A 494 -25.22 2.54 7.46
CA PRO A 494 -23.99 2.30 8.21
C PRO A 494 -22.74 2.07 7.35
N LEU A 495 -22.83 2.11 6.01
CA LEU A 495 -21.69 1.85 5.12
C LEU A 495 -20.54 2.84 5.38
N TYR A 496 -20.84 4.14 5.38
CA TYR A 496 -19.87 5.21 5.59
C TYR A 496 -19.09 5.02 6.90
N SER A 497 -19.79 4.98 8.04
CA SER A 497 -19.14 4.89 9.35
C SER A 497 -18.37 3.60 9.57
N ARG A 498 -18.79 2.49 8.97
CA ARG A 498 -18.05 1.21 9.03
C ARG A 498 -16.83 1.23 8.13
N PHE A 499 -16.95 1.74 6.90
CA PHE A 499 -15.87 1.72 5.91
C PHE A 499 -14.64 2.51 6.38
N LEU A 500 -14.85 3.66 7.04
CA LEU A 500 -13.77 4.49 7.59
C LEU A 500 -13.02 3.82 8.75
N LYS A 501 -13.57 2.76 9.34
CA LYS A 501 -13.00 2.06 10.50
C LYS A 501 -12.39 0.71 10.18
N PHE A 502 -12.52 0.23 8.93
CA PHE A 502 -12.15 -1.14 8.58
C PHE A 502 -10.72 -1.48 8.90
#